data_AF-A0A6N0HZX1-F1
#
_entry.id   AF-A0A6N0HZX1-F1
#
_cell.length_a   1.000
_cell.length_b   1.000
_cell.length_c   1.000
_cell.angle_alpha   90.00
_cell.angle_beta   90.00
_cell.angle_gamma   90.00
#
_symmetry.space_group_name_H-M   'P 1'
#
loop_
_entity.id
_entity.type
_entity.pdbx_description
1 polymer ?
#
loop_
_entity_poly.entity_id
_entity_poly.type
_entity_poly.pdbx_seq_one_letter_code
_entity_poly.pdbx_strand_id
1 'polypeptide(L)'
;MGAGFFLHDLGKIMVRPEVLNKPARLDDAEMRHIRIHPYQGYKILQQADALTEEVRTIVMQHHEFVDGSGYPKRLRDEEIHVYGRICGIADVYDALPADR
;
A
#
# COMPACT_ATOMS: atom_id res chain seq x y z
N MET A 1 11.88 9.03 4.43
CA MET A 1 11.65 7.99 3.39
C MET A 1 11.86 6.57 3.88
N GLY A 2 13.04 6.19 4.41
CA GLY A 2 13.36 4.78 4.72
C GLY A 2 12.33 4.03 5.57
N ALA A 3 11.91 4.58 6.71
CA ALA A 3 10.92 3.92 7.57
C ALA A 3 9.56 3.70 6.88
N GLY A 4 9.10 4.68 6.09
CA GLY A 4 7.83 4.56 5.35
C GLY A 4 7.86 3.43 4.32
N PHE A 5 9.00 3.20 3.68
CA PHE A 5 9.17 2.07 2.76
C PHE A 5 9.12 0.72 3.49
N PHE A 6 9.66 0.59 4.70
CA PHE A 6 9.54 -0.68 5.45
C PHE A 6 8.13 -0.90 6.02
N LEU A 7 7.37 0.17 6.21
CA LEU A 7 6.07 0.14 6.88
C LEU A 7 4.87 0.24 5.93
N HIS A 8 5.10 0.44 4.62
CA HIS A 8 4.03 0.69 3.64
C HIS A 8 2.95 -0.40 3.67
N ASP A 9 3.39 -1.65 3.87
CA ASP A 9 2.58 -2.85 3.87
C ASP A 9 2.14 -3.34 5.25
N LEU A 10 2.48 -2.63 6.33
CA LEU A 10 2.20 -3.06 7.72
C LEU A 10 0.73 -3.41 7.93
N GLY A 11 -0.19 -2.71 7.26
CA GLY A 11 -1.63 -2.97 7.38
C GLY A 11 -2.07 -4.34 6.88
N LYS A 12 -1.23 -5.09 6.14
CA LYS A 12 -1.53 -6.46 5.71
C LYS A 12 -1.76 -7.40 6.89
N ILE A 13 -1.31 -7.06 8.10
CA ILE A 13 -1.65 -7.83 9.32
C ILE A 13 -3.16 -7.90 9.61
N MET A 14 -3.95 -6.96 9.06
CA MET A 14 -5.40 -6.94 9.19
C MET A 14 -6.11 -7.67 8.03
N VAL A 15 -5.36 -8.18 7.06
CA VAL A 15 -5.86 -8.99 5.95
C VAL A 15 -5.92 -10.45 6.41
N ARG A 16 -6.99 -11.15 6.05
CA ARG A 16 -7.16 -12.57 6.43
C ARG A 16 -6.04 -13.41 5.80
N PRO A 17 -5.34 -14.28 6.56
CA PRO A 17 -4.25 -15.09 6.03
C PRO A 17 -4.63 -15.93 4.81
N GLU A 18 -5.88 -16.41 4.74
CA GLU A 18 -6.39 -17.22 3.63
C GLU A 18 -6.52 -16.40 2.34
N VAL A 19 -6.79 -15.10 2.47
CA VAL A 19 -6.84 -14.15 1.34
C VAL A 19 -5.44 -13.72 0.95
N LEU A 20 -4.60 -13.38 1.95
CA LEU A 20 -3.25 -12.86 1.72
C LEU A 20 -2.32 -13.90 1.06
N ASN A 21 -2.45 -15.18 1.44
CA ASN A 21 -1.58 -16.26 0.97
C ASN A 21 -2.24 -17.15 -0.10
N LYS A 22 -3.34 -16.72 -0.71
CA LYS A 22 -4.07 -17.52 -1.70
C LYS A 22 -3.17 -17.78 -2.92
N PRO A 23 -2.89 -19.05 -3.30
CA PRO A 23 -2.02 -19.38 -4.44
C PRO A 23 -2.76 -19.29 -5.78
N ALA A 24 -3.81 -18.48 -5.86
CA ALA A 24 -4.67 -18.33 -7.01
C ALA A 24 -5.11 -16.87 -7.15
N ARG A 25 -5.71 -16.52 -8.29
CA ARG A 25 -6.29 -15.19 -8.47
C ARG A 25 -7.33 -14.91 -7.39
N LEU A 26 -7.26 -13.69 -6.85
CA LEU A 26 -8.24 -13.19 -5.92
C LEU A 26 -9.51 -12.82 -6.67
N ASP A 27 -10.66 -13.09 -6.06
CA ASP A 27 -11.92 -12.52 -6.51
C ASP A 27 -12.05 -11.03 -6.11
N ASP A 28 -13.10 -10.36 -6.57
CA ASP A 28 -13.30 -8.94 -6.30
C ASP A 28 -13.49 -8.63 -4.81
N ALA A 29 -14.09 -9.54 -4.04
CA ALA A 29 -14.29 -9.35 -2.60
C ALA A 29 -12.99 -9.51 -1.82
N GLU A 30 -12.18 -10.50 -2.19
CA GLU A 30 -10.84 -10.74 -1.67
C GLU A 30 -9.91 -9.57 -2.01
N MET A 31 -9.92 -9.08 -3.24
CA MET A 31 -9.15 -7.91 -3.65
C MET A 31 -9.59 -6.66 -2.86
N ARG A 32 -10.90 -6.43 -2.68
CA ARG A 32 -11.39 -5.34 -1.80
C ARG A 32 -10.87 -5.49 -0.38
N HIS A 33 -10.79 -6.72 0.14
CA HIS A 33 -10.25 -6.99 1.47
C HIS A 33 -8.75 -6.67 1.57
N ILE A 34 -7.95 -6.95 0.54
CA ILE A 34 -6.53 -6.55 0.52
C ILE A 34 -6.38 -5.03 0.47
N ARG A 35 -7.20 -4.35 -0.35
CA ARG A 35 -7.11 -2.89 -0.57
C ARG A 35 -7.36 -2.04 0.68
N ILE A 36 -7.79 -2.62 1.78
CA ILE A 36 -7.93 -1.91 3.06
C ILE A 36 -6.58 -1.66 3.75
N HIS A 37 -5.53 -2.41 3.38
CA HIS A 37 -4.28 -2.41 4.13
C HIS A 37 -3.58 -1.04 4.23
N PRO A 38 -3.62 -0.12 3.24
CA PRO A 38 -3.03 1.21 3.40
C PRO A 38 -3.66 1.96 4.57
N TYR A 39 -4.99 1.91 4.66
CA TYR A 39 -5.75 2.55 5.73
C TYR A 39 -5.52 1.88 7.08
N GLN A 40 -5.43 0.54 7.12
CA GLN A 40 -5.13 -0.18 8.35
C GLN A 40 -3.71 0.13 8.85
N GLY A 41 -2.72 0.17 7.96
CA GLY A 41 -1.35 0.56 8.29
C GLY A 41 -1.29 1.97 8.87
N TYR A 42 -1.98 2.92 8.24
CA TYR A 42 -2.14 4.27 8.78
C TYR A 42 -2.70 4.27 10.21
N LYS A 43 -3.78 3.51 10.47
CA LYS A 43 -4.40 3.45 11.80
C LYS A 43 -3.46 2.85 12.85
N ILE A 44 -2.79 1.75 12.52
CA ILE A 44 -1.85 1.07 13.42
C ILE A 44 -0.72 2.03 13.79
N LEU A 45 -0.12 2.69 12.81
CA LEU A 45 1.00 3.62 13.01
C LEU A 45 0.56 4.87 13.78
N GLN A 46 -0.66 5.35 13.54
CA GLN A 46 -1.23 6.46 14.31
C GLN A 46 -1.41 6.08 15.78
N GLN A 47 -1.90 4.87 16.06
CA GLN A 47 -2.09 4.38 17.43
C GLN A 47 -0.77 4.13 18.15
N ALA A 48 0.27 3.78 17.42
CA ALA A 48 1.62 3.55 17.95
C ALA A 48 2.46 4.83 18.09
N ASP A 49 1.89 6.01 17.79
CA ASP A 49 2.61 7.30 17.74
C ASP A 49 3.86 7.27 16.84
N ALA A 50 3.82 6.44 15.80
CA ALA A 50 4.92 6.21 14.86
C ALA A 50 4.66 6.84 13.48
N LEU A 51 3.58 7.63 13.36
CA LEU A 51 3.10 8.16 12.09
C LEU A 51 3.67 9.56 11.82
N THR A 52 4.87 9.63 11.26
CA THR A 52 5.37 10.88 10.66
C THR A 52 4.60 11.22 9.39
N GLU A 53 4.69 12.46 8.93
CA GLU A 53 4.04 12.90 7.69
C GLU A 53 4.53 12.12 6.46
N GLU A 54 5.84 11.81 6.40
CA GLU A 54 6.41 11.02 5.31
C GLU A 54 5.90 9.58 5.33
N VAL A 55 5.85 8.96 6.51
CA VAL A 55 5.34 7.59 6.67
C VAL A 55 3.86 7.54 6.29
N ARG A 56 3.06 8.48 6.79
CA ARG A 56 1.64 8.64 6.42
C ARG A 56 1.47 8.72 4.91
N THR A 57 2.28 9.55 4.26
CA THR A 57 2.21 9.78 2.82
C THR A 57 2.49 8.50 2.05
N ILE A 58 3.59 7.81 2.37
CA ILE A 58 3.99 6.57 1.70
C ILE A 58 2.93 5.46 1.92
N VAL A 59 2.57 5.20 3.17
CA VAL A 59 1.58 4.17 3.54
C VAL A 59 0.25 4.41 2.84
N MET A 60 -0.20 5.66 2.70
CA MET A 60 -1.48 5.97 2.09
C MET A 60 -1.45 6.15 0.57
N GLN A 61 -0.27 6.20 -0.08
CA GLN A 61 -0.17 6.53 -1.50
C GLN A 61 0.62 5.53 -2.36
N HIS A 62 1.25 4.50 -1.79
CA HIS A 62 2.05 3.54 -2.58
C HIS A 62 1.23 2.71 -3.59
N HIS A 63 -0.11 2.69 -3.46
CA HIS A 63 -1.03 2.11 -4.45
C HIS A 63 -1.92 3.13 -5.18
N GLU A 64 -1.57 4.41 -5.12
CA GLU A 64 -2.19 5.44 -5.96
C GLU A 64 -1.54 5.44 -7.35
N PHE A 65 -2.36 5.65 -8.38
CA PHE A 65 -1.92 5.63 -9.78
C PHE A 65 -2.30 6.93 -10.45
N VAL A 66 -1.43 7.43 -11.33
CA VAL A 66 -1.59 8.76 -11.97
C VAL A 66 -2.92 8.92 -12.71
N ASP A 67 -3.49 7.83 -13.22
CA ASP A 67 -4.78 7.80 -13.92
C ASP A 67 -6.00 7.81 -12.97
N GLY A 68 -5.78 7.80 -11.65
CA GLY A 68 -6.80 7.76 -10.61
C GLY A 68 -7.46 6.39 -10.39
N SER A 69 -6.93 5.33 -11.01
CA SER A 69 -7.45 3.96 -10.83
C SER A 69 -6.96 3.28 -9.54
N GLY A 70 -6.00 3.91 -8.86
CA GLY A 70 -5.40 3.46 -7.60
C GLY A 70 -6.33 3.55 -6.38
N TYR A 71 -5.76 3.35 -5.21
CA TYR A 71 -6.48 3.34 -3.93
C TYR A 71 -5.55 3.74 -2.77
N PRO A 72 -6.08 4.16 -1.61
CA PRO A 72 -7.49 4.24 -1.23
C PRO A 72 -8.22 5.54 -1.61
N LYS A 73 -7.52 6.61 -1.91
CA LYS A 73 -8.07 7.96 -2.16
C LYS A 73 -8.35 8.24 -3.64
N ARG A 74 -7.78 7.46 -4.58
CA ARG A 74 -7.94 7.65 -6.03
C ARG A 74 -7.39 9.00 -6.50
N LEU A 75 -6.20 9.33 -6.01
CA LEU A 75 -5.48 10.54 -6.35
C LEU A 75 -5.00 10.48 -7.81
N ARG A 76 -4.88 11.64 -8.46
CA ARG A 76 -4.43 11.78 -9.85
C ARG A 76 -3.18 12.64 -9.93
N ASP A 77 -2.32 12.34 -10.89
CA ASP A 77 -1.17 13.17 -11.28
C ASP A 77 -0.38 13.77 -10.09
N GLU A 78 -0.47 15.09 -9.91
CA GLU A 78 0.26 15.87 -8.91
C GLU A 78 -0.31 15.75 -7.48
N GLU A 79 -1.51 15.17 -7.32
CA GLU A 79 -2.07 14.86 -6.01
C GLU A 79 -1.30 13.72 -5.31
N ILE A 80 -0.60 12.89 -6.09
CA ILE A 80 0.26 11.82 -5.58
C ILE A 80 1.62 12.42 -5.28
N HIS A 81 1.97 12.46 -4.00
CA HIS A 81 3.26 12.96 -3.54
C HIS A 81 4.39 12.12 -4.15
N VAL A 82 5.54 12.76 -4.42
CA VAL A 82 6.70 12.10 -5.03
C VAL A 82 7.14 10.83 -4.28
N TYR A 83 7.02 10.83 -2.94
CA TYR A 83 7.30 9.65 -2.12
C TYR A 83 6.33 8.49 -2.35
N GLY A 84 5.04 8.77 -2.54
CA GLY A 84 4.05 7.75 -2.90
C GLY A 84 4.37 7.13 -4.25
N ARG A 85 4.70 7.98 -5.24
CA ARG A 85 5.09 7.55 -6.60
C ARG A 85 6.37 6.68 -6.58
N ILE A 86 7.40 7.11 -5.87
CA ILE A 86 8.66 6.36 -5.73
C ILE A 86 8.39 5.00 -5.06
N CYS A 87 7.64 5.00 -3.96
CA CYS A 87 7.33 3.76 -3.25
C CYS A 87 6.52 2.78 -4.12
N GLY A 88 5.50 3.28 -4.84
CA GLY A 88 4.69 2.43 -5.72
C GLY A 88 5.48 1.83 -6.87
N ILE A 89 6.42 2.58 -7.47
CA ILE A 89 7.33 2.05 -8.49
C ILE A 89 8.21 0.95 -7.91
N ALA A 90 8.80 1.19 -6.73
CA ALA A 90 9.67 0.23 -6.08
C ALA A 90 8.92 -1.04 -5.64
N ASP A 91 7.70 -0.91 -5.11
CA ASP A 91 6.83 -2.03 -4.72
C ASP A 91 6.46 -2.91 -5.93
N VAL A 92 6.05 -2.30 -7.05
CA VAL A 92 5.78 -3.05 -8.29
C VAL A 92 7.04 -3.74 -8.79
N TYR A 93 8.20 -3.08 -8.75
CA TYR A 93 9.46 -3.69 -9.18
C TYR A 93 9.85 -4.88 -8.30
N ASP A 94 9.69 -4.79 -6.98
CA ASP A 94 9.96 -5.88 -6.03
C ASP A 94 8.97 -7.06 -6.18
N ALA A 95 7.72 -6.75 -6.53
CA ALA A 95 6.69 -7.75 -6.79
C ALA A 95 6.85 -8.48 -8.14
N LEU A 96 7.66 -7.94 -9.08
CA LEU A 96 8.01 -8.65 -10.30
C LEU A 96 9.01 -9.76 -9.98
N PRO A 97 8.74 -11.03 -10.34
CA PRO A 97 9.73 -12.07 -10.19
C PRO A 97 10.93 -11.78 -11.09
N ALA A 98 12.13 -11.68 -10.51
CA ALA A 98 13.38 -11.92 -11.23
C ALA A 98 13.45 -13.43 -11.50
N ASP A 99 12.90 -13.88 -12.63
CA ASP A 99 12.81 -15.28 -13.07
C ASP A 99 12.15 -16.25 -12.06
N ARG A 100 10.94 -16.70 -12.40
CA ARG A 100 10.31 -17.90 -11.82
C ARG A 100 10.20 -18.97 -12.90
#